data_AF-A0A1Y6CGU6-F1
#
_entry.id   AF-A0A1Y6CGU6-F1
#
_cell.length_a   1.000
_cell.length_b   1.000
_cell.length_c   1.000
_cell.angle_alpha   90.00
_cell.angle_beta   90.00
_cell.angle_gamma   90.00
#
_symmetry.space_group_name_H-M   'P 1'
#
loop_
_entity.id
_entity.type
_entity.pdbx_description
1 polymer ?
#
loop_
_entity_poly.entity_id
_entity_poly.type
_entity_poly.pdbx_seq_one_letter_code
_entity_poly.pdbx_strand_id
1 'polypeptide(L)'
;MFKGSRIKRLTQYWIIALLAAAWAIQSDPFWDKLMSEAEQRYGSAGKQTLSQWRTLVQENKNEKENTKLVKVNDFFNQRIHFGEDTLIWGEKDYWATPLETMGTLKGDCEDFSIAKYISLLKLGVANEKLRLTYVKARLSNGRSQAHMVLVYYTQPNADPLVLDNLSMQILPASKRPDLSPVFSFNNAGLWVGGGRDPKVKDPGTRLSRWRDVMIRMQREGLY
;
A
#
# COMPACT_ATOMS: atom_id res chain seq x y z
N MET A 1 -45.81 -39.05 32.16
CA MET A 1 -44.34 -39.01 32.36
C MET A 1 -43.66 -38.67 31.02
N PHE A 2 -42.98 -37.52 30.97
CA PHE A 2 -42.04 -36.98 29.97
C PHE A 2 -42.34 -37.06 28.46
N LYS A 3 -42.60 -35.90 27.83
CA LYS A 3 -41.98 -35.48 26.55
C LYS A 3 -42.37 -34.03 26.23
N GLY A 4 -41.39 -33.10 26.18
CA GLY A 4 -41.66 -31.74 25.69
C GLY A 4 -40.56 -30.69 25.86
N SER A 5 -39.59 -30.87 26.77
CA SER A 5 -38.66 -29.77 27.10
C SER A 5 -37.26 -29.84 26.48
N ARG A 6 -36.87 -30.95 25.84
CA ARG A 6 -35.50 -31.11 25.28
C ARG A 6 -35.31 -30.48 23.90
N ILE A 7 -36.34 -30.42 23.05
CA ILE A 7 -36.21 -29.93 21.67
C ILE A 7 -36.14 -28.39 21.62
N LYS A 8 -36.87 -27.69 22.49
CA LYS A 8 -36.83 -26.21 22.56
C LYS A 8 -35.50 -25.65 23.08
N ARG A 9 -34.75 -26.41 23.90
CA ARG A 9 -33.43 -25.98 24.38
C ARG A 9 -32.36 -26.11 23.30
N LEU A 10 -32.42 -27.15 22.45
CA LEU A 10 -31.45 -27.37 21.38
C LEU A 10 -31.52 -26.31 20.28
N THR A 11 -32.72 -25.87 19.88
CA THR A 11 -32.89 -24.80 18.87
C THR A 11 -32.40 -23.43 19.35
N GLN A 12 -32.40 -23.17 20.65
CA GLN A 12 -31.95 -21.91 21.22
C GLN A 12 -30.41 -21.77 21.23
N TYR A 13 -29.67 -22.88 21.37
CA TYR A 13 -28.21 -22.88 21.25
C TYR A 13 -27.73 -22.68 19.81
N TRP A 14 -28.47 -23.16 18.80
CA TRP A 14 -28.14 -22.92 17.39
C TRP A 14 -28.33 -21.46 16.97
N ILE A 15 -29.36 -20.77 17.50
CA ILE A 15 -29.59 -19.34 17.21
C ILE A 15 -28.54 -18.45 17.90
N ILE A 16 -28.12 -18.80 19.12
CA ILE A 16 -27.04 -18.07 19.81
C ILE A 16 -25.68 -18.31 19.12
N ALA A 17 -25.40 -19.52 18.62
CA ALA A 17 -24.19 -19.82 17.85
C ALA A 17 -24.17 -19.12 16.47
N LEU A 18 -25.32 -18.99 15.80
CA LEU A 18 -25.45 -18.28 14.52
C LEU A 18 -25.42 -16.75 14.68
N LEU A 19 -25.90 -16.20 15.80
CA LEU A 19 -25.76 -14.77 16.11
C LEU A 19 -24.35 -14.40 16.57
N ALA A 20 -23.62 -15.31 17.24
CA ALA A 20 -22.20 -15.10 17.57
C ALA A 20 -21.30 -15.17 16.32
N ALA A 21 -21.66 -15.97 15.31
CA ALA A 21 -20.93 -16.04 14.04
C ALA A 21 -21.11 -14.80 13.15
N ALA A 22 -22.20 -14.04 13.32
CA ALA A 22 -22.48 -12.82 12.56
C ALA A 22 -21.83 -11.54 13.14
N TRP A 23 -21.23 -11.62 14.34
CA TRP A 23 -20.62 -10.48 15.03
C TRP A 23 -19.09 -10.56 15.13
N ALA A 24 -18.46 -11.50 14.43
CA ALA A 24 -17.02 -11.49 14.26
C ALA A 24 -16.62 -10.47 13.16
N ILE A 25 -16.94 -9.18 13.36
CA ILE A 25 -15.97 -8.16 12.97
C ILE A 25 -14.82 -8.42 13.95
N GLN A 26 -13.92 -9.31 13.56
CA GLN A 26 -12.75 -9.63 14.34
C GLN A 26 -12.05 -8.29 14.59
N SER A 27 -12.01 -7.86 15.85
CA SER A 27 -11.22 -6.71 16.22
C SER A 27 -9.80 -7.00 15.74
N ASP A 28 -9.27 -6.07 14.96
CA ASP A 28 -7.91 -6.17 14.45
C ASP A 28 -7.16 -5.04 15.15
N PRO A 29 -6.45 -5.34 16.25
CA PRO A 29 -5.83 -4.31 17.09
C PRO A 29 -4.90 -3.38 16.31
N PHE A 30 -4.30 -3.88 15.23
CA PHE A 30 -3.49 -3.06 14.34
C PHE A 30 -4.33 -1.99 13.65
N TRP A 31 -5.44 -2.36 13.00
CA TRP A 31 -6.31 -1.40 12.33
C TRP A 31 -6.99 -0.45 13.32
N ASP A 32 -7.36 -0.95 14.50
CA ASP A 32 -8.03 -0.13 15.51
C ASP A 32 -7.09 0.97 16.04
N LYS A 33 -5.82 0.64 16.30
CA LYS A 33 -4.78 1.62 16.63
C LYS A 33 -4.59 2.63 15.48
N LEU A 34 -4.41 2.15 14.25
CA LEU A 34 -4.14 3.00 13.09
C LEU A 34 -5.30 3.98 12.80
N MET A 35 -6.55 3.52 12.92
CA MET A 35 -7.73 4.37 12.77
C MET A 35 -7.84 5.39 13.91
N SER A 36 -7.45 5.04 15.14
CA SER A 36 -7.39 5.98 16.25
C SER A 36 -6.34 7.06 16.01
N GLU A 37 -5.15 6.70 15.52
CA GLU A 37 -4.10 7.66 15.16
C GLU A 37 -4.56 8.58 14.02
N ALA A 38 -5.26 8.03 13.02
CA ALA A 38 -5.84 8.82 11.94
C ALA A 38 -6.91 9.81 12.44
N GLU A 39 -7.79 9.38 13.33
CA GLU A 39 -8.81 10.24 13.92
C GLU A 39 -8.17 11.38 14.72
N GLN A 40 -7.12 11.09 15.47
CA GLN A 40 -6.39 12.08 16.24
C GLN A 40 -5.68 13.12 15.36
N ARG A 41 -5.06 12.68 14.25
CA ARG A 41 -4.25 13.54 13.37
C ARG A 41 -5.08 14.30 12.33
N TYR A 42 -6.16 13.69 11.84
CA TYR A 42 -6.90 14.12 10.64
C TYR A 42 -8.42 14.15 10.83
N GLY A 43 -8.90 13.93 12.06
CA GLY A 43 -10.33 13.92 12.40
C GLY A 43 -11.10 12.72 11.83
N SER A 44 -12.43 12.82 11.89
CA SER A 44 -13.33 11.77 11.43
C SER A 44 -13.14 11.41 9.95
N ALA A 45 -12.78 12.40 9.12
CA ALA A 45 -12.47 12.19 7.71
C ALA A 45 -11.26 11.24 7.53
N GLY A 46 -10.16 11.47 8.24
CA GLY A 46 -9.01 10.57 8.20
C GLY A 46 -9.34 9.16 8.70
N LYS A 47 -10.11 9.04 9.78
CA LYS A 47 -10.59 7.72 10.23
C LYS A 47 -11.36 6.99 9.14
N GLN A 48 -12.22 7.69 8.42
CA GLN A 48 -13.02 7.13 7.33
C GLN A 48 -12.14 6.65 6.17
N THR A 49 -11.11 7.40 5.78
CA THR A 49 -10.22 6.99 4.68
C THR A 49 -9.39 5.77 5.06
N LEU A 50 -8.93 5.68 6.32
CA LEU A 50 -8.23 4.51 6.84
C LEU A 50 -9.16 3.29 6.95
N SER A 51 -10.43 3.49 7.30
CA SER A 51 -11.44 2.43 7.25
C SER A 51 -11.63 1.88 5.83
N GLN A 52 -11.68 2.74 4.81
CA GLN A 52 -11.73 2.30 3.41
C GLN A 52 -10.47 1.51 3.01
N TRP A 53 -9.30 1.91 3.50
CA TRP A 53 -8.07 1.17 3.26
C TRP A 53 -8.07 -0.20 3.95
N ARG A 54 -8.57 -0.29 5.19
CA ARG A 54 -8.81 -1.57 5.88
C ARG A 54 -9.70 -2.48 5.04
N THR A 55 -10.82 -1.97 4.53
CA THR A 55 -11.74 -2.73 3.66
C THR A 55 -11.02 -3.25 2.42
N LEU A 56 -10.25 -2.41 1.73
CA LEU A 56 -9.42 -2.82 0.59
C LEU A 56 -8.52 -4.01 0.96
N VAL A 57 -7.82 -3.95 2.10
CA VAL A 57 -6.89 -5.02 2.49
C VAL A 57 -7.65 -6.30 2.89
N GLN A 58 -8.71 -6.18 3.68
CA GLN A 58 -9.45 -7.32 4.23
C GLN A 58 -10.21 -8.10 3.16
N GLU A 59 -10.90 -7.41 2.25
CA GLU A 59 -11.73 -8.05 1.22
C GLU A 59 -10.88 -8.73 0.12
N ASN A 60 -9.61 -8.33 -0.02
CA ASN A 60 -8.77 -8.75 -1.14
C ASN A 60 -7.61 -9.67 -0.75
N LYS A 61 -7.53 -10.10 0.51
CA LYS A 61 -6.43 -10.93 1.02
C LYS A 61 -6.27 -12.25 0.24
N ASN A 62 -7.39 -12.87 -0.17
CA ASN A 62 -7.42 -14.16 -0.86
C ASN A 62 -7.43 -14.04 -2.39
N GLU A 63 -7.36 -12.82 -2.94
CA GLU A 63 -7.35 -12.60 -4.38
C GLU A 63 -6.02 -13.02 -5.02
N LYS A 64 -6.05 -13.25 -6.33
CA LYS A 64 -4.82 -13.48 -7.12
C LYS A 64 -3.97 -12.21 -7.14
N GLU A 65 -2.65 -12.35 -7.26
CA GLU A 65 -1.70 -11.22 -7.26
C GLU A 65 -2.08 -10.16 -8.30
N ASN A 66 -2.39 -10.54 -9.55
CA ASN A 66 -2.82 -9.57 -10.56
C ASN A 66 -4.05 -8.74 -10.14
N THR A 67 -5.04 -9.37 -9.51
CA THR A 67 -6.22 -8.67 -8.99
C THR A 67 -5.84 -7.72 -7.86
N LYS A 68 -4.94 -8.14 -6.96
CA LYS A 68 -4.41 -7.29 -5.89
C LYS A 68 -3.71 -6.05 -6.45
N LEU A 69 -2.86 -6.21 -7.47
CA LEU A 69 -2.15 -5.11 -8.14
C LEU A 69 -3.15 -4.07 -8.68
N VAL A 70 -4.16 -4.52 -9.43
CA VAL A 70 -5.18 -3.63 -10.01
C VAL A 70 -5.96 -2.91 -8.91
N LYS A 71 -6.52 -3.64 -7.94
CA LYS A 71 -7.33 -3.04 -6.87
C LYS A 71 -6.53 -2.03 -6.05
N VAL A 72 -5.27 -2.32 -5.74
CA VAL A 72 -4.39 -1.38 -5.02
C VAL A 72 -4.06 -0.16 -5.89
N ASN A 73 -3.68 -0.36 -7.15
CA ASN A 73 -3.33 0.74 -8.04
C ASN A 73 -4.50 1.72 -8.21
N ASP A 74 -5.68 1.18 -8.50
CA ASP A 74 -6.90 1.96 -8.71
C ASP A 74 -7.35 2.65 -7.43
N PHE A 75 -7.29 1.97 -6.28
CA PHE A 75 -7.71 2.53 -5.00
C PHE A 75 -7.00 3.85 -4.68
N PHE A 76 -5.67 3.87 -4.81
CA PHE A 76 -4.85 5.05 -4.53
C PHE A 76 -4.95 6.09 -5.63
N ASN A 77 -4.91 5.68 -6.91
CA ASN A 77 -5.00 6.61 -8.04
C ASN A 77 -6.33 7.35 -8.12
N GLN A 78 -7.41 6.79 -7.57
CA GLN A 78 -8.73 7.43 -7.53
C GLN A 78 -8.94 8.32 -6.32
N ARG A 79 -8.16 8.14 -5.24
CA ARG A 79 -8.41 8.80 -3.93
C ARG A 79 -7.41 9.88 -3.59
N ILE A 80 -6.15 9.72 -3.99
CA ILE A 80 -5.11 10.68 -3.64
C ILE A 80 -5.06 11.77 -4.71
N HIS A 81 -5.08 13.01 -4.27
CA HIS A 81 -4.82 14.17 -5.10
C HIS A 81 -3.31 14.38 -5.23
N PHE A 82 -2.80 14.31 -6.46
CA PHE A 82 -1.40 14.59 -6.76
C PHE A 82 -1.08 16.07 -6.49
N GLY A 83 -0.01 16.35 -5.75
CA GLY A 83 0.43 17.71 -5.44
C GLY A 83 1.86 17.76 -4.94
N GLU A 84 2.44 18.95 -4.84
CA GLU A 84 3.82 19.14 -4.37
C GLU A 84 3.93 19.12 -2.84
N ASP A 85 4.98 18.50 -2.32
CA ASP A 85 5.24 18.40 -0.88
C ASP A 85 5.31 19.75 -0.16
N THR A 86 5.82 20.78 -0.81
CA THR A 86 5.90 22.12 -0.22
C THR A 86 4.52 22.67 0.14
N LEU A 87 3.49 22.26 -0.60
CA LEU A 87 2.10 22.64 -0.37
C LEU A 87 1.38 21.70 0.59
N ILE A 88 1.77 20.41 0.62
CA ILE A 88 1.11 19.38 1.42
C ILE A 88 1.72 19.30 2.83
N TRP A 89 3.05 19.20 2.89
CA TRP A 89 3.85 18.94 4.08
C TRP A 89 4.61 20.17 4.59
N GLY A 90 4.75 21.21 3.77
CA GLY A 90 5.55 22.40 4.10
C GLY A 90 7.06 22.16 4.01
N GLU A 91 7.47 20.99 3.51
CA GLU A 91 8.85 20.55 3.32
C GLU A 91 9.04 20.12 1.87
N LYS A 92 10.28 20.14 1.37
CA LYS A 92 10.59 19.61 0.03
C LYS A 92 10.96 18.14 0.13
N ASP A 93 10.40 17.31 -0.76
CA ASP A 93 10.82 15.90 -0.94
C ASP A 93 10.65 15.12 0.37
N TYR A 94 9.43 15.27 0.91
CA TYR A 94 8.94 14.63 2.14
C TYR A 94 8.18 13.38 1.73
N TRP A 95 8.76 12.22 2.05
CA TRP A 95 8.07 10.97 1.76
C TRP A 95 7.07 10.68 2.86
N ALA A 96 5.80 10.51 2.53
CA ALA A 96 4.74 10.24 3.48
C ALA A 96 4.59 8.74 3.80
N THR A 97 4.15 8.43 5.02
CA THR A 97 3.65 7.10 5.34
C THR A 97 2.28 6.86 4.70
N PRO A 98 1.84 5.60 4.52
CA PRO A 98 0.47 5.34 4.09
C PRO A 98 -0.60 5.96 5.02
N LEU A 99 -0.33 6.08 6.32
CA LEU A 99 -1.23 6.76 7.26
C LEU A 99 -1.36 8.24 6.91
N GLU A 100 -0.24 8.91 6.63
CA GLU A 100 -0.19 10.32 6.24
C GLU A 100 -0.85 10.59 4.90
N THR A 101 -0.51 9.80 3.89
CA THR A 101 -1.10 9.91 2.54
C THR A 101 -2.61 9.68 2.60
N MET A 102 -3.08 8.66 3.32
CA MET A 102 -4.52 8.39 3.46
C MET A 102 -5.23 9.42 4.36
N GLY A 103 -4.53 9.95 5.37
CA GLY A 103 -5.07 10.98 6.26
C GLY A 103 -5.31 12.31 5.56
N THR A 104 -4.42 12.69 4.64
CA THR A 104 -4.53 13.95 3.88
C THR A 104 -5.23 13.80 2.53
N LEU A 105 -5.29 12.58 1.99
CA LEU A 105 -5.67 12.29 0.59
C LEU A 105 -4.86 13.11 -0.42
N LYS A 106 -3.62 13.43 -0.08
CA LYS A 106 -2.68 14.16 -0.93
C LYS A 106 -1.32 13.48 -0.87
N GLY A 107 -0.57 13.63 -1.94
CA GLY A 107 0.81 13.18 -2.02
C GLY A 107 1.36 13.36 -3.41
N ASP A 108 2.66 13.15 -3.57
CA ASP A 108 3.33 13.18 -4.87
C ASP A 108 3.68 11.76 -5.35
N CYS A 109 4.70 11.58 -6.22
CA CYS A 109 4.94 10.28 -6.84
C CYS A 109 5.43 9.20 -5.86
N GLU A 110 6.21 9.58 -4.86
CA GLU A 110 6.71 8.65 -3.85
C GLU A 110 5.59 8.17 -2.93
N ASP A 111 4.72 9.07 -2.51
CA ASP A 111 3.66 8.80 -1.55
C ASP A 111 2.71 7.73 -2.09
N PHE A 112 2.33 7.86 -3.37
CA PHE A 112 1.53 6.85 -4.05
C PHE A 112 2.26 5.50 -4.13
N SER A 113 3.55 5.52 -4.48
CA SER A 113 4.35 4.31 -4.65
C SER A 113 4.54 3.57 -3.33
N ILE A 114 4.82 4.29 -2.24
CA ILE A 114 4.98 3.78 -0.88
C ILE A 114 3.64 3.22 -0.36
N ALA A 115 2.54 3.95 -0.54
CA ALA A 115 1.23 3.49 -0.12
C ALA A 115 0.79 2.20 -0.85
N LYS A 116 1.02 2.12 -2.16
CA LYS A 116 0.78 0.90 -2.96
C LYS A 116 1.67 -0.26 -2.49
N TYR A 117 2.96 0.00 -2.25
CA TYR A 117 3.93 -1.00 -1.80
C TYR A 117 3.52 -1.64 -0.48
N ILE A 118 3.24 -0.83 0.55
CA ILE A 118 2.83 -1.32 1.87
C ILE A 118 1.49 -2.07 1.80
N SER A 119 0.55 -1.58 0.98
CA SER A 119 -0.74 -2.26 0.79
C SER A 119 -0.58 -3.65 0.18
N LEU A 120 0.29 -3.81 -0.81
CA LEU A 120 0.56 -5.11 -1.43
C LEU A 120 1.28 -6.06 -0.48
N LEU A 121 2.21 -5.57 0.35
CA LEU A 121 2.80 -6.37 1.43
C LEU A 121 1.73 -6.85 2.42
N LYS A 122 0.80 -5.98 2.84
CA LYS A 122 -0.32 -6.37 3.74
C LYS A 122 -1.29 -7.37 3.09
N LEU A 123 -1.42 -7.35 1.76
CA LEU A 123 -2.15 -8.34 0.98
C LEU A 123 -1.35 -9.64 0.74
N GLY A 124 -0.15 -9.77 1.30
CA GLY A 124 0.69 -10.95 1.22
C GLY A 124 1.44 -11.12 -0.10
N VAL A 125 1.58 -10.06 -0.91
CA VAL A 125 2.50 -10.09 -2.05
C VAL A 125 3.93 -10.09 -1.51
N ALA A 126 4.73 -11.05 -1.99
CA ALA A 126 6.08 -11.24 -1.49
C ALA A 126 6.98 -10.02 -1.80
N ASN A 127 7.76 -9.59 -0.81
CA ASN A 127 8.57 -8.37 -0.88
C ASN A 127 9.60 -8.39 -2.03
N GLU A 128 10.19 -9.56 -2.30
CA GLU A 128 11.14 -9.78 -3.39
C GLU A 128 10.54 -9.53 -4.78
N LYS A 129 9.21 -9.55 -4.91
CA LYS A 129 8.51 -9.21 -6.15
C LYS A 129 8.26 -7.72 -6.30
N LEU A 130 8.42 -6.93 -5.26
CA LEU A 130 8.06 -5.50 -5.24
C LEU A 130 9.31 -4.64 -5.14
N ARG A 131 9.41 -3.61 -5.97
CA ARG A 131 10.47 -2.60 -5.87
C ARG A 131 9.91 -1.20 -6.13
N LEU A 132 10.17 -0.28 -5.20
CA LEU A 132 10.08 1.15 -5.45
C LEU A 132 11.18 1.53 -6.43
N THR A 133 10.84 2.21 -7.52
CA THR A 133 11.78 2.47 -8.63
C THR A 133 11.80 3.94 -8.98
N TYR A 134 12.96 4.55 -8.79
CA TYR A 134 13.25 5.90 -9.26
C TYR A 134 13.54 5.87 -10.75
N VAL A 135 12.82 6.70 -11.49
CA VAL A 135 12.90 6.81 -12.94
C VAL A 135 13.03 8.27 -13.36
N LYS A 136 13.54 8.48 -14.57
CA LYS A 136 13.36 9.72 -15.33
C LYS A 136 12.14 9.54 -16.21
N ALA A 137 11.04 10.22 -15.88
CA ALA A 137 9.82 10.23 -16.69
C ALA A 137 9.92 11.31 -17.78
N ARG A 138 9.57 10.95 -19.02
CA ARG A 138 9.45 11.88 -20.15
C ARG A 138 8.00 12.31 -20.26
N LEU A 139 7.74 13.57 -19.96
CA LEU A 139 6.40 14.14 -20.02
C LEU A 139 5.99 14.47 -21.46
N SER A 140 4.70 14.71 -21.67
CA SER A 140 4.12 15.07 -22.97
C SER A 140 4.73 16.35 -23.58
N ASN A 141 5.20 17.27 -22.73
CA ASN A 141 5.92 18.48 -23.14
C ASN A 141 7.40 18.24 -23.52
N GLY A 142 7.84 16.99 -23.56
CA GLY A 142 9.21 16.59 -23.92
C GLY A 142 10.25 16.75 -22.81
N ARG A 143 9.90 17.33 -21.66
CA ARG A 143 10.80 17.49 -20.51
C ARG A 143 10.94 16.17 -19.76
N SER A 144 12.12 15.98 -19.17
CA SER A 144 12.36 14.89 -18.24
C SER A 144 12.19 15.38 -16.80
N GLN A 145 11.52 14.58 -15.98
CA GLN A 145 11.30 14.83 -14.56
C GLN A 145 11.68 13.59 -13.74
N ALA A 146 12.23 13.79 -12.54
CA ALA A 146 12.40 12.70 -11.58
C ALA A 146 11.02 12.21 -11.12
N HIS A 147 10.83 10.90 -11.10
CA HIS A 147 9.56 10.27 -10.77
C HIS A 147 9.80 8.97 -10.03
N MET A 148 8.86 8.53 -9.20
CA MET A 148 8.88 7.20 -8.60
C MET A 148 7.63 6.41 -8.98
N VAL A 149 7.84 5.14 -9.29
CA VAL A 149 6.80 4.15 -9.54
C VAL A 149 7.02 2.91 -8.67
N LEU A 150 5.97 2.14 -8.44
CA LEU A 150 6.10 0.80 -7.91
C LEU A 150 6.20 -0.19 -9.09
N VAL A 151 7.18 -1.09 -9.06
CA VAL A 151 7.27 -2.18 -10.03
C VAL A 151 7.05 -3.54 -9.36
N TYR A 152 6.41 -4.43 -10.10
CA TYR A 152 6.10 -5.79 -9.69
C TYR A 152 6.73 -6.82 -10.66
N TYR A 153 7.49 -7.75 -10.11
CA TYR A 153 8.11 -8.86 -10.83
C TYR A 153 7.33 -10.15 -10.58
N THR A 154 6.67 -10.68 -11.61
CA THR A 154 6.06 -12.02 -11.53
C THR A 154 7.10 -13.10 -11.23
N GLN A 155 8.31 -12.92 -11.75
CA GLN A 155 9.52 -13.71 -11.49
C GLN A 155 10.75 -12.79 -11.55
N PRO A 156 11.89 -13.15 -10.93
CA PRO A 156 13.07 -12.25 -10.83
C PRO A 156 13.61 -11.68 -12.15
N ASN A 157 13.33 -12.33 -13.28
CA ASN A 157 13.81 -11.94 -14.62
C ASN A 157 12.70 -11.52 -15.58
N ALA A 158 11.47 -11.42 -15.10
CA ALA A 158 10.34 -11.00 -15.93
C ALA A 158 10.48 -9.53 -16.31
N ASP A 159 9.89 -9.15 -17.44
CA ASP A 159 9.55 -7.75 -17.72
C ASP A 159 8.52 -7.29 -16.67
N PRO A 160 8.89 -6.39 -15.75
CA PRO A 160 8.06 -6.08 -14.60
C PRO A 160 6.83 -5.26 -15.01
N LEU A 161 5.76 -5.40 -14.24
CA LEU A 161 4.59 -4.54 -14.33
C LEU A 161 4.83 -3.24 -13.57
N VAL A 162 4.42 -2.11 -14.14
CA VAL A 162 4.57 -0.77 -13.56
C VAL A 162 3.22 -0.30 -13.02
N LEU A 163 3.21 0.03 -11.73
CA LEU A 163 2.10 0.70 -11.03
C LEU A 163 2.49 2.16 -10.83
N ASP A 164 1.80 3.05 -11.53
CA ASP A 164 2.14 4.47 -11.65
C ASP A 164 0.95 5.33 -11.20
N ASN A 165 1.19 6.57 -10.78
CA ASN A 165 0.14 7.57 -10.51
C ASN A 165 -0.12 8.46 -11.74
N LEU A 166 0.83 8.58 -12.67
CA LEU A 166 0.63 9.32 -13.93
C LEU A 166 -0.17 8.53 -14.97
N SER A 167 -0.30 7.21 -14.78
CA SER A 167 -1.12 6.33 -15.61
C SER A 167 -1.85 5.31 -14.74
N MET A 168 -3.17 5.22 -14.91
CA MET A 168 -3.97 4.19 -14.24
C MET A 168 -3.74 2.79 -14.83
N GLN A 169 -3.24 2.68 -16.07
CA GLN A 169 -3.00 1.38 -16.69
C GLN A 169 -1.72 0.75 -16.14
N ILE A 170 -1.85 -0.47 -15.63
CA ILE A 170 -0.70 -1.31 -15.27
C ILE A 170 -0.14 -1.91 -16.55
N LEU A 171 1.06 -1.47 -16.95
CA LEU A 171 1.72 -1.90 -18.17
C LEU A 171 3.08 -2.53 -17.87
N PRO A 172 3.55 -3.49 -18.67
CA PRO A 172 4.94 -3.94 -18.62
C PRO A 172 5.90 -2.77 -18.84
N ALA A 173 7.08 -2.82 -18.21
CA ALA A 173 8.08 -1.76 -18.33
C ALA A 173 8.54 -1.57 -19.80
N SER A 174 8.61 -2.64 -20.59
CA SER A 174 8.87 -2.55 -22.04
C SER A 174 7.82 -1.75 -22.83
N LYS A 175 6.62 -1.54 -22.26
CA LYS A 175 5.54 -0.72 -22.82
C LYS A 175 5.48 0.68 -22.22
N ARG A 176 6.48 1.06 -21.42
CA ARG A 176 6.63 2.39 -20.80
C ARG A 176 7.96 3.05 -21.24
N PRO A 177 8.16 3.31 -22.54
CA PRO A 177 9.38 3.94 -23.04
C PRO A 177 9.57 5.39 -22.54
N ASP A 178 8.53 5.98 -21.96
CA ASP A 178 8.55 7.25 -21.27
C ASP A 178 9.29 7.19 -19.92
N LEU A 179 9.51 5.99 -19.35
CA LEU A 179 10.18 5.82 -18.06
C LEU A 179 11.59 5.22 -18.24
N SER A 180 12.61 5.94 -17.81
CA SER A 180 13.99 5.46 -17.81
C SER A 180 14.46 5.17 -16.37
N PRO A 181 14.68 3.90 -15.97
CA PRO A 181 15.03 3.57 -14.59
C PRO A 181 16.44 4.06 -14.21
N VAL A 182 16.56 4.56 -12.98
CA VAL A 182 17.83 5.01 -12.38
C VAL A 182 18.30 4.00 -11.33
N PHE A 183 17.46 3.75 -10.33
CA PHE A 183 17.67 2.73 -9.31
C PHE A 183 16.33 2.22 -8.77
N SER A 184 16.35 1.07 -8.11
CA SER A 184 15.18 0.51 -7.43
C SER A 184 15.56 -0.02 -6.06
N PHE A 185 14.59 -0.11 -5.16
CA PHE A 185 14.81 -0.58 -3.80
C PHE A 185 13.52 -1.14 -3.19
N ASN A 186 13.67 -1.90 -2.13
CA ASN A 186 12.58 -2.29 -1.24
C ASN A 186 13.14 -2.33 0.19
N ASN A 187 12.52 -3.06 1.11
CA ASN A 187 13.05 -3.14 2.49
C ASN A 187 14.32 -4.02 2.63
N ALA A 188 14.69 -4.78 1.61
CA ALA A 188 15.74 -5.80 1.68
C ALA A 188 16.95 -5.51 0.77
N GLY A 189 16.84 -4.53 -0.13
CA GLY A 189 17.92 -4.25 -1.05
C GLY A 189 17.73 -3.01 -1.89
N LEU A 190 18.84 -2.51 -2.43
CA LEU A 190 18.92 -1.41 -3.39
C LEU A 190 19.73 -1.89 -4.60
N TRP A 191 19.11 -1.77 -5.77
CA TRP A 191 19.61 -2.19 -7.08
C TRP A 191 19.89 -0.97 -7.95
N VAL A 192 21.04 -0.97 -8.61
CA VAL A 192 21.47 0.08 -9.53
C VAL A 192 21.76 -0.55 -10.89
N GLY A 193 21.39 0.13 -11.97
CA GLY A 193 21.69 -0.30 -13.34
C GLY A 193 20.98 -1.59 -13.77
N GLY A 194 19.81 -1.90 -13.20
CA GLY A 194 19.01 -3.08 -13.58
C GLY A 194 19.61 -4.43 -13.18
N GLY A 195 20.60 -4.45 -12.28
CA GLY A 195 21.21 -5.68 -11.79
C GLY A 195 20.21 -6.62 -11.08
N ARG A 196 20.49 -7.93 -11.10
CA ARG A 196 19.71 -8.95 -10.39
C ARG A 196 19.90 -8.86 -8.87
N ASP A 197 21.15 -8.73 -8.45
CA ASP A 197 21.52 -8.72 -7.05
C ASP A 197 21.58 -7.30 -6.49
N PRO A 198 21.15 -7.10 -5.23
CA PRO A 198 21.21 -5.79 -4.60
C PRO A 198 22.68 -5.38 -4.45
N LYS A 199 22.98 -4.14 -4.86
CA LYS A 199 24.30 -3.53 -4.63
C LYS A 199 24.49 -3.16 -3.17
N VAL A 200 23.37 -2.90 -2.47
CA VAL A 200 23.35 -2.59 -1.03
C VAL A 200 22.22 -3.40 -0.39
N LYS A 201 22.55 -4.13 0.69
CA LYS A 201 21.59 -4.99 1.42
C LYS A 201 20.70 -4.24 2.40
N ASP A 202 21.12 -3.04 2.83
CA ASP A 202 20.32 -2.14 3.66
C ASP A 202 20.14 -0.79 2.96
N PRO A 203 19.01 -0.57 2.26
CA PRO A 203 18.74 0.68 1.55
C PRO A 203 18.72 1.91 2.44
N GLY A 204 18.35 1.78 3.72
CA GLY A 204 18.29 2.90 4.66
C GLY A 204 19.65 3.53 4.96
N THR A 205 20.75 2.81 4.68
CA THR A 205 22.12 3.37 4.76
C THR A 205 22.45 4.36 3.64
N ARG A 206 21.73 4.30 2.51
CA ARG A 206 21.95 5.15 1.33
C ARG A 206 20.78 6.10 1.06
N LEU A 207 19.58 5.74 1.48
CA LEU A 207 18.35 6.49 1.27
C LEU A 207 17.83 6.98 2.62
N SER A 208 18.27 8.16 3.03
CA SER A 208 17.89 8.76 4.33
C SER A 208 16.38 8.95 4.46
N ARG A 209 15.70 9.35 3.39
CA ARG A 209 14.23 9.52 3.36
C ARG A 209 13.49 8.20 3.53
N TRP A 210 13.93 7.15 2.85
CA TRP A 210 13.38 5.83 3.05
C TRP A 210 13.54 5.38 4.50
N ARG A 211 14.73 5.56 5.09
CA ARG A 211 14.96 5.24 6.51
C ARG A 211 14.01 6.02 7.42
N ASP A 212 13.80 7.31 7.17
CA ASP A 212 12.88 8.14 7.96
C ASP A 212 11.43 7.62 7.90
N VAL A 213 10.91 7.37 6.70
CA VAL A 213 9.56 6.80 6.51
C VAL A 213 9.43 5.47 7.22
N MET A 214 10.44 4.61 7.14
CA MET A 214 10.43 3.31 7.82
C MET A 214 10.36 3.46 9.34
N ILE A 215 11.10 4.41 9.92
CA ILE A 215 11.03 4.70 11.37
C ILE A 215 9.63 5.19 11.76
N ARG A 216 9.01 6.06 10.95
CA ARG A 216 7.65 6.54 11.20
C ARG A 216 6.62 5.42 11.06
N MET A 217 6.70 4.60 10.02
CA MET A 217 5.83 3.43 9.83
C MET A 217 5.95 2.41 10.96
N GLN A 218 7.14 2.19 11.53
CA GLN A 218 7.32 1.32 12.70
C GLN A 218 6.56 1.86 13.94
N ARG A 219 6.58 3.18 14.16
CA ARG A 219 5.83 3.81 15.26
C ARG A 219 4.31 3.66 15.07
N GLU A 220 3.86 3.81 13.82
CA GLU A 220 2.47 3.63 13.40
C GLU A 220 2.04 2.14 13.37
N GLY A 221 2.98 1.20 13.51
CA GLY A 221 2.74 -0.24 13.45
C GLY A 221 2.48 -0.78 12.04
N LEU A 222 2.84 -0.02 11.01
CA LEU A 222 2.66 -0.39 9.60
C LEU A 222 3.72 -1.36 9.08
N TYR A 223 4.88 -1.37 9.71
CA TYR A 223 6.05 -2.16 9.33
C TYR A 223 6.70 -2.81 10.55
#